data_AF-A0A7L4PQS4-F1
#
_entry.id   AF-A0A7L4PQS4-F1
#
_cell.length_a   1.000
_cell.length_b   1.000
_cell.length_c   1.000
_cell.angle_alpha   90.00
_cell.angle_beta   90.00
_cell.angle_gamma   90.00
#
_symmetry.space_group_name_H-M   'P 1'
#
loop_
_entity.id
_entity.type
_entity.pdbx_description
1 polymer ?
#
loop_
_entity_poly.entity_id
_entity_poly.type
_entity_poly.pdbx_seq_one_letter_code
_entity_poly.pdbx_strand_id
1 'polypeptide(L)'
;MKIALVGNPSVGKSLIFNQLTGLGVEVSNYPGSTAELKGGSLCYQRRMLEVVDLPGIYALDGSSEEEILVRTFLSGGEADAVVVVMDGTR
;
A
#
# COMPACT_ATOMS: atom_id res chain seq x y z
N MET A 1 10.91 3.83 -8.80
CA MET A 1 9.53 3.49 -9.17
C MET A 1 8.84 2.99 -7.92
N LYS A 2 7.75 3.62 -7.51
CA LYS A 2 6.97 3.29 -6.31
C LYS A 2 5.64 2.65 -6.71
N ILE A 3 5.38 1.49 -6.12
CA ILE A 3 4.17 0.69 -6.35
C ILE A 3 3.34 0.70 -5.07
N ALA A 4 2.09 1.11 -5.15
CA ALA A 4 1.15 1.04 -4.04
C ALA A 4 0.29 -0.22 -4.12
N LEU A 5 0.20 -0.97 -3.01
CA LEU A 5 -0.75 -2.06 -2.86
C LEU A 5 -2.03 -1.53 -2.21
N VAL A 6 -3.17 -1.76 -2.86
CA VAL A 6 -4.51 -1.37 -2.37
C VAL A 6 -5.48 -2.54 -2.46
N GLY A 7 -6.57 -2.47 -1.70
CA GLY A 7 -7.61 -3.50 -1.68
C GLY A 7 -8.18 -3.69 -0.27
N ASN A 8 -9.26 -4.45 -0.17
CA ASN A 8 -10.03 -4.59 1.07
C ASN A 8 -9.19 -5.13 2.24
N PRO A 9 -9.62 -4.91 3.49
CA PRO A 9 -9.04 -5.60 4.64
C PRO A 9 -9.01 -7.12 4.41
N SER A 10 -7.93 -7.76 4.88
CA SER A 10 -7.78 -9.22 4.89
C SER A 10 -7.73 -9.94 3.53
N VAL A 11 -7.58 -9.25 2.40
CA VAL A 11 -7.41 -9.87 1.06
C VAL A 11 -5.99 -10.40 0.76
N GLY A 12 -5.09 -10.35 1.74
CA GLY A 12 -3.71 -10.85 1.58
C GLY A 12 -2.66 -9.81 1.12
N LYS A 13 -2.98 -8.51 1.09
CA LYS A 13 -2.01 -7.46 0.72
C LYS A 13 -0.70 -7.53 1.49
N SER A 14 -0.76 -7.58 2.83
CA SER A 14 0.46 -7.61 3.64
C SER A 14 1.27 -8.91 3.46
N LEU A 15 0.63 -10.02 3.08
CA LEU A 15 1.35 -11.25 2.70
C LEU A 15 2.15 -11.04 1.41
N ILE A 16 1.50 -10.48 0.39
CA ILE A 16 2.15 -10.15 -0.89
C ILE A 16 3.27 -9.14 -0.66
N PHE A 17 3.02 -8.07 0.10
CA PHE A 17 4.00 -7.06 0.47
C PHE A 17 5.25 -7.72 1.08
N ASN A 18 5.08 -8.51 2.14
CA ASN A 18 6.20 -9.16 2.84
C ASN A 18 6.96 -10.13 1.92
N GLN A 19 6.29 -10.84 1.02
CA GLN A 19 6.95 -11.72 0.05
C GLN A 19 7.77 -10.95 -1.00
N LEU A 20 7.33 -9.75 -1.37
CA LEU A 20 8.04 -8.89 -2.32
C LEU A 20 9.23 -8.16 -1.68
N THR A 21 9.08 -7.69 -0.45
CA THR A 21 10.08 -6.80 0.17
C THR A 21 11.04 -7.53 1.10
N GLY A 22 10.67 -8.70 1.65
CA GLY A 22 11.52 -9.45 2.56
C GLY A 22 11.88 -8.66 3.83
N LEU A 23 13.19 -8.52 4.09
CA LEU A 23 13.73 -7.78 5.25
C LEU A 23 13.90 -6.29 4.92
N GLY A 24 13.90 -5.43 5.94
CA GLY A 24 14.07 -3.97 5.77
C GLY A 24 12.77 -3.22 5.49
N VAL A 25 11.65 -3.71 6.05
CA VAL A 25 10.37 -3.00 6.08
C VAL A 25 10.47 -1.82 7.06
N GLU A 26 10.09 -0.65 6.59
CA GLU A 26 9.95 0.55 7.42
C GLU A 26 8.46 0.82 7.67
N VAL A 27 8.11 1.07 8.93
CA VAL A 27 6.77 1.52 9.31
C VAL A 27 6.86 3.01 9.63
N SER A 28 6.03 3.81 8.97
CA SER A 28 5.96 5.25 9.21
C SER A 28 4.51 5.71 9.26
N ASN A 29 4.25 6.78 10.01
CA ASN A 29 2.93 7.40 10.02
C ASN A 29 2.79 8.29 8.79
N TYR A 30 1.63 8.22 8.12
CA TYR A 30 1.38 9.13 7.01
C TYR A 30 1.19 10.57 7.55
N PRO A 31 1.76 11.59 6.89
CA PRO A 31 1.78 12.96 7.42
C PRO A 31 0.40 13.45 7.84
N GLY A 32 0.29 13.87 9.11
CA GLY A 32 -0.95 14.41 9.66
C GLY A 32 -2.02 13.37 10.01
N SER A 33 -1.67 12.07 10.05
CA SER A 33 -2.56 10.98 10.46
C SER A 33 -1.90 10.07 11.49
N THR A 34 -2.73 9.26 12.16
CA THR A 34 -2.30 8.15 13.02
C THR A 34 -2.15 6.85 12.25
N ALA A 35 -2.51 6.83 10.97
CA ALA A 35 -2.47 5.64 10.15
C ALA A 35 -1.04 5.34 9.68
N GLU A 36 -0.67 4.07 9.83
CA GLU A 36 0.64 3.54 9.49
C GLU A 36 0.70 3.13 8.01
N LEU A 37 1.84 3.43 7.38
CA LEU A 37 2.25 2.91 6.09
C LEU A 37 3.44 1.98 6.26
N LYS A 38 3.40 0.84 5.56
CA LYS A 38 4.56 -0.06 5.47
C LYS A 38 5.23 0.14 4.12
N GLY A 39 6.47 0.62 4.16
CA GLY A 39 7.34 0.76 3.01
C GLY A 39 8.39 -0.33 2.97
N GLY A 40 8.74 -0.78 1.77
CA GLY A 40 9.83 -1.74 1.58
C GLY A 40 10.39 -1.68 0.18
N SER A 41 11.54 -2.33 -0.02
CA SER A 41 12.24 -2.35 -1.30
C SER A 41 12.21 -3.74 -1.94
N LEU A 42 12.01 -3.80 -3.24
CA LEU A 42 12.07 -5.00 -4.07
C LEU A 42 13.15 -4.83 -5.14
N CYS A 43 14.07 -5.80 -5.27
CA CYS A 43 15.00 -5.84 -6.39
C CYS A 43 14.45 -6.77 -7.48
N TYR A 44 14.10 -6.19 -8.64
CA TYR A 44 13.61 -6.94 -9.80
C TYR A 44 14.39 -6.54 -11.04
N GLN A 45 14.95 -7.52 -11.76
CA GLN A 45 15.75 -7.29 -12.99
C GLN A 45 16.86 -6.23 -12.81
N ARG A 46 17.59 -6.27 -11.68
CA ARG A 46 18.63 -5.29 -11.30
C ARG A 46 18.12 -3.85 -11.12
N ARG A 47 16.82 -3.65 -10.89
CA ARG A 47 16.22 -2.37 -10.54
C ARG A 47 15.63 -2.45 -9.14
N MET A 48 15.86 -1.39 -8.36
CA MET A 48 15.22 -1.20 -7.07
C MET A 48 13.86 -0.55 -7.28
N LEU A 49 12.82 -1.20 -6.75
CA LEU A 49 11.44 -0.74 -6.73
C LEU A 49 11.05 -0.50 -5.28
N GLU A 50 10.28 0.54 -5.03
CA GLU A 50 9.65 0.77 -3.74
C GLU A 50 8.25 0.17 -3.77
N VAL A 51 7.87 -0.52 -2.71
CA VAL A 51 6.53 -1.05 -2.51
C VAL A 51 5.97 -0.42 -1.23
N VAL A 52 4.74 0.03 -1.28
CA VAL A 52 4.02 0.56 -0.11
C VAL A 52 2.72 -0.24 0.07
N ASP A 53 2.53 -0.82 1.26
CA ASP A 53 1.26 -1.41 1.69
C ASP A 53 0.40 -0.31 2.31
N LEU A 54 -0.72 0.00 1.64
CA LEU A 54 -1.69 0.96 2.14
C LEU A 54 -2.73 0.26 3.04
N PRO A 55 -3.35 0.98 4.00
CA PRO A 55 -4.46 0.46 4.78
C PRO A 55 -5.55 -0.17 3.90
N GLY A 56 -6.13 -1.26 4.39
CA GLY A 56 -7.23 -1.91 3.68
C GLY A 56 -8.50 -1.06 3.77
N ILE A 57 -9.09 -0.72 2.63
CA ILE A 57 -10.31 0.11 2.58
C ILE A 57 -11.42 -0.59 1.81
N TYR A 58 -12.69 -0.30 2.16
CA TYR A 58 -13.85 -0.83 1.45
C TYR A 58 -14.37 0.14 0.38
N ALA A 59 -14.13 1.44 0.55
CA ALA A 59 -14.62 2.49 -0.34
C ALA A 59 -13.59 3.62 -0.49
N LEU A 60 -13.48 4.22 -1.67
CA LEU A 60 -12.60 5.37 -1.92
C LEU A 60 -13.29 6.71 -1.60
N ASP A 61 -14.61 6.73 -1.56
CA ASP A 61 -15.45 7.90 -1.26
C ASP A 61 -15.89 7.96 0.21
N GLY A 62 -15.44 7.01 1.03
CA GLY A 62 -15.72 6.98 2.45
C GLY A 62 -15.02 8.08 3.26
N SER A 63 -15.28 8.07 4.57
CA SER A 63 -14.90 9.13 5.51
C SER A 63 -14.07 8.62 6.69
N SER A 64 -13.65 7.35 6.70
CA SER A 64 -12.71 6.88 7.71
C SER A 64 -11.33 7.51 7.50
N GLU A 65 -10.50 7.54 8.56
CA GLU A 65 -9.13 8.07 8.47
C GLU A 65 -8.30 7.30 7.43
N GLU A 66 -8.46 5.98 7.39
CA GLU A 66 -7.81 5.08 6.44
C GLU A 66 -8.26 5.37 5.00
N GLU A 67 -9.57 5.57 4.77
CA GLU A 67 -10.13 5.88 3.46
C GLU A 67 -9.65 7.24 2.95
N ILE A 68 -9.63 8.25 3.83
CA ILE A 68 -9.11 9.59 3.52
C ILE A 68 -7.63 9.51 3.18
N LEU A 69 -6.83 8.77 3.95
CA LEU A 69 -5.40 8.58 3.70
C LEU A 69 -5.17 7.92 2.35
N VAL A 70 -5.82 6.78 2.07
CA VAL A 70 -5.63 6.04 0.82
C VAL A 70 -6.01 6.92 -0.36
N ARG A 71 -7.15 7.62 -0.29
CA ARG A 71 -7.55 8.57 -1.35
C ARG A 71 -6.53 9.69 -1.54
N THR A 72 -6.01 10.25 -0.45
CA THR A 72 -5.03 11.34 -0.49
C THR A 72 -3.71 10.89 -1.11
N PHE A 73 -3.20 9.75 -0.68
CA PHE A 73 -1.98 9.13 -1.22
C PHE A 73 -2.10 8.85 -2.73
N LEU A 74 -3.20 8.25 -3.16
CA LEU A 74 -3.44 7.92 -4.57
C LEU A 74 -3.60 9.19 -5.43
N SER A 75 -4.30 10.21 -4.91
CA SER A 75 -4.52 11.47 -5.63
C SER A 75 -3.28 12.38 -5.64
N GLY A 76 -2.39 12.22 -4.67
CA GLY A 76 -1.15 12.98 -4.53
C GLY A 76 -0.07 12.63 -5.55
N GLY A 77 -0.28 11.57 -6.36
CA GLY A 77 0.68 11.15 -7.38
C GLY A 77 1.96 10.57 -6.79
N GLU A 78 1.93 10.09 -5.54
CA GLU A 78 3.11 9.54 -4.86
C GLU A 78 3.57 8.20 -5.43
N ALA A 79 2.66 7.46 -6.09
CA ALA A 79 2.92 6.16 -6.70
C ALA A 79 2.94 6.22 -8.23
N ASP A 80 3.91 5.53 -8.82
CA ASP A 80 4.03 5.37 -10.28
C ASP A 80 3.05 4.29 -10.80
N ALA A 81 2.68 3.33 -9.95
CA ALA A 81 1.73 2.28 -10.27
C ALA A 81 0.94 1.85 -9.04
N VAL A 82 -0.29 1.39 -9.27
CA VAL A 82 -1.19 0.87 -8.24
C VAL A 82 -1.54 -0.58 -8.57
N VAL A 83 -1.39 -1.46 -7.59
CA VAL A 83 -1.78 -2.87 -7.69
C VAL A 83 -2.96 -3.09 -6.76
N VAL A 84 -4.11 -3.40 -7.35
CA VAL A 84 -5.32 -3.75 -6.61
C VAL A 84 -5.31 -5.25 -6.32
N VAL A 85 -5.29 -5.61 -5.04
CA VAL A 85 -5.37 -6.99 -4.58
C VAL A 85 -6.82 -7.31 -4.25
N MET A 86 -7.33 -8.38 -4.86
CA MET A 86 -8.71 -8.83 -4.69
C MET A 86 -8.74 -10.30 -4.26
N ASP A 87 -9.70 -10.63 -3.39
CA ASP A 87 -9.99 -12.01 -3.01
C ASP A 87 -10.81 -12.66 -4.13
N GLY A 88 -10.25 -13.67 -4.81
CA GLY A 88 -10.91 -14.36 -5.92
C GLY A 88 -12.09 -15.26 -5.53
N THR A 89 -12.41 -15.36 -4.23
CA THR A 89 -13.56 -16.13 -3.74
C THR A 89 -14.82 -15.30 -3.49
N ARG A 90 -14.74 -13.97 -3.67
CA ARG A 90 -15.82 -13.02 -3.37
C ARG A 90 -16.10 -12.07 -4.51
#